data_AF-A0A2E7IP99-F1
#
_entry.id   AF-A0A2E7IP99-F1
#
_cell.length_a   1.000
_cell.length_b   1.000
_cell.length_c   1.000
_cell.angle_alpha   90.00
_cell.angle_beta   90.00
_cell.angle_gamma   90.00
#
_symmetry.space_group_name_H-M   'P 1'
#
loop_
_entity.id
_entity.type
_entity.pdbx_description
1 polymer ?
#
loop_
_entity_poly.entity_id
_entity_poly.type
_entity_poly.pdbx_seq_one_letter_code
_entity_poly.pdbx_strand_id
1 'polypeptide(L)'
;MVTVDLFRLSRHDHMVGHVRILRERSDQFHAIISFRDPDQPLAGKDKDGTTSHRLLARSRKQAIEGALGWADAKFGRNCLLLPLRNNLKRGIGAQILAF
;
A
#
# COMPACT_ATOMS: atom_id res chain seq x y z
N MET A 1 -0.49 -13.07 5.14
CA MET A 1 -0.27 -11.61 5.18
C MET A 1 0.68 -11.26 4.05
N VAL A 2 0.40 -10.21 3.28
CA VAL A 2 1.27 -9.72 2.21
C VAL A 2 1.52 -8.23 2.43
N THR A 3 2.77 -7.80 2.32
CA THR A 3 3.14 -6.39 2.36
C THR A 3 3.73 -5.99 1.02
N VAL A 4 3.26 -4.87 0.50
CA VAL A 4 3.69 -4.28 -0.77
C VAL A 4 4.02 -2.80 -0.54
N ASP A 5 4.96 -2.28 -1.31
CA ASP A 5 5.34 -0.87 -1.30
C ASP A 5 4.38 -0.09 -2.19
N LEU A 6 3.98 1.10 -1.73
CA LEU A 6 3.15 2.02 -2.48
C LEU A 6 4.03 3.11 -3.09
N PHE A 7 4.04 3.15 -4.41
CA PHE A 7 4.77 4.13 -5.20
C PHE A 7 3.79 5.06 -5.90
N ARG A 8 4.18 6.32 -6.02
CA ARG A 8 3.54 7.25 -6.95
C ARG A 8 4.47 7.46 -8.14
N LEU A 9 4.01 7.11 -9.33
CA LEU A 9 4.74 7.40 -10.55
C LEU A 9 4.68 8.90 -10.83
N SER A 10 5.84 9.52 -10.81
CA SER A 10 6.03 10.95 -11.12
C SER A 10 7.41 11.09 -11.75
N ARG A 11 7.82 12.30 -12.15
CA ARG A 11 9.17 12.51 -12.72
C ARG A 11 10.32 12.01 -11.83
N HIS A 12 10.08 11.77 -10.55
CA HIS A 12 11.08 11.34 -9.58
C HIS A 12 10.68 10.08 -8.77
N ASP A 13 9.66 9.33 -9.22
CA ASP A 13 9.16 8.08 -8.61
C ASP A 13 9.40 7.95 -7.10
N HIS A 14 8.45 8.43 -6.31
CA HIS A 14 8.60 8.46 -4.86
C HIS A 14 7.81 7.33 -4.21
N MET A 15 8.48 6.58 -3.32
CA MET A 15 7.79 5.71 -2.37
C MET A 15 6.99 6.62 -1.42
N VAL A 16 5.68 6.46 -1.38
CA VAL A 16 4.78 7.28 -0.55
C VAL A 16 4.28 6.52 0.68
N GLY A 17 4.46 5.20 0.72
CA GLY A 17 4.07 4.38 1.84
C GLY A 17 4.16 2.88 1.58
N HIS A 18 3.46 2.10 2.40
CA HIS A 18 3.34 0.66 2.28
C HIS A 18 1.88 0.23 2.47
N VAL A 19 1.47 -0.84 1.79
CA VAL A 19 0.16 -1.47 1.98
C VAL A 19 0.35 -2.88 2.52
N ARG A 20 -0.31 -3.17 3.63
CA ARG A 20 -0.38 -4.50 4.24
C ARG A 20 -1.76 -5.09 3.98
N ILE A 21 -1.79 -6.23 3.31
CA ILE A 21 -3.02 -6.98 3.07
C ILE A 21 -3.07 -8.17 4.03
N LEU A 22 -4.05 -8.12 4.91
CA LEU A 22 -4.30 -9.09 5.98
C LEU A 22 -5.59 -9.84 5.68
N ARG A 23 -5.65 -11.11 6.07
CA ARG A 23 -6.88 -11.91 6.09
C ARG A 23 -7.29 -12.05 7.55
N GLU A 24 -8.44 -11.50 7.93
CA GLU A 24 -8.96 -11.60 9.31
C GLU A 24 -9.87 -12.82 9.47
N ARG A 25 -10.67 -13.13 8.44
CA ARG A 25 -11.54 -14.32 8.37
C ARG A 25 -11.51 -14.95 6.98
N SER A 26 -12.17 -16.09 6.80
CA SER A 26 -12.19 -16.83 5.53
C SER A 26 -12.58 -15.97 4.34
N ASP A 27 -13.48 -15.01 4.53
CA ASP A 27 -14.08 -14.12 3.53
C ASP A 27 -13.80 -12.64 3.77
N GLN A 28 -12.87 -12.30 4.68
CA GLN A 28 -12.61 -10.92 5.09
C GLN A 28 -11.13 -10.56 5.02
N PHE A 29 -10.84 -9.51 4.27
CA PHE A 29 -9.52 -8.94 4.07
C PHE A 29 -9.48 -7.49 4.54
N HIS A 30 -8.31 -7.09 5.02
CA HIS A 30 -7.99 -5.69 5.33
C HIS A 30 -6.83 -5.25 4.46
N ALA A 31 -6.95 -4.09 3.84
CA ALA A 31 -5.79 -3.35 3.35
C ALA A 31 -5.50 -2.21 4.33
N ILE A 32 -4.30 -2.22 4.91
CA ILE A 32 -3.80 -1.15 5.78
C ILE A 32 -2.73 -0.40 4.99
N ILE A 33 -2.99 0.86 4.68
CA ILE A 33 -2.14 1.74 3.90
C ILE A 33 -1.46 2.69 4.88
N SER A 34 -0.16 2.53 5.08
CA SER A 34 0.65 3.38 5.95
C SER A 34 1.47 4.32 5.09
N PHE A 35 1.34 5.62 5.29
CA PHE A 35 1.93 6.66 4.44
C PHE A 35 2.38 7.86 5.27
N ARG A 36 3.25 8.68 4.70
CA ARG A 36 3.64 9.95 5.31
C ARG A 36 2.81 11.06 4.68
N ASP A 37 2.01 11.77 5.45
CA ASP A 37 1.24 12.90 4.92
C ASP A 37 2.16 14.14 4.85
N PRO A 38 2.50 14.64 3.65
CA PRO A 38 3.38 15.81 3.52
C PRO A 38 2.73 17.10 4.02
N ASP A 39 1.39 17.15 4.09
CA ASP A 39 0.63 18.33 4.47
C ASP A 39 0.32 18.38 5.98
N GLN A 40 0.63 17.30 6.71
CA GLN A 40 0.35 17.21 8.14
C GLN A 40 1.61 17.56 8.94
N PRO A 41 1.66 18.72 9.64
CA PRO A 41 2.78 19.03 10.51
C PRO A 41 2.88 17.94 11.58
N LEU A 42 4.12 17.52 11.89
CA LEU A 42 4.44 16.52 12.91
C LEU A 42 3.91 17.01 14.28
N ALA A 43 2.64 16.73 14.56
CA ALA A 43 2.02 17.08 15.83
C ALA A 43 2.62 16.16 16.90
N GLY A 44 3.29 16.76 17.88
CA GLY A 44 4.09 16.07 18.88
C GLY A 44 3.33 14.95 19.60
N LYS A 45 3.60 13.71 19.18
CA LYS A 45 3.65 12.46 19.97
C LYS A 45 3.76 11.22 19.09
N ASP A 46 3.56 11.33 17.77
CA ASP A 46 3.88 10.28 16.80
C ASP A 46 5.27 10.51 16.20
N LYS A 47 6.28 9.85 16.77
CA LYS A 47 7.70 10.03 16.40
C LYS A 47 8.02 9.70 14.93
N ASP A 48 7.12 9.03 14.21
CA ASP A 48 7.37 8.59 12.82
C ASP A 48 6.58 9.37 11.76
N GLY A 49 5.65 10.26 12.14
CA GLY A 49 4.84 11.05 11.19
C GLY A 49 4.09 10.22 10.15
N THR A 50 3.79 8.96 10.48
CA THR A 50 3.17 7.99 9.56
C THR A 50 1.69 7.85 9.87
N THR A 51 0.85 8.23 8.93
CA THR A 51 -0.61 8.09 8.97
C THR A 51 -1.00 6.72 8.42
N SER A 52 -2.11 6.13 8.88
CA SER A 52 -2.62 4.86 8.36
C SER A 52 -4.09 4.92 7.97
N HIS A 53 -4.45 4.31 6.85
CA HIS A 53 -5.81 4.15 6.37
C HIS A 53 -6.18 2.66 6.25
N ARG A 54 -7.37 2.27 6.72
CA ARG A 54 -7.84 0.87 6.70
C ARG A 54 -9.03 0.72 5.77
N LEU A 55 -8.94 -0.24 4.85
CA LEU A 55 -10.02 -0.68 3.97
C LEU A 55 -10.44 -2.11 4.30
N LEU A 56 -11.74 -2.36 4.20
CA LEU A 56 -12.34 -3.68 4.33
C LEU A 56 -12.68 -4.23 2.94
N ALA A 57 -12.38 -5.50 2.69
CA ALA A 57 -12.63 -6.14 1.42
C ALA A 57 -13.07 -7.60 1.60
N ARG A 58 -13.85 -8.13 0.66
CA ARG A 58 -14.32 -9.52 0.69
C ARG A 58 -13.36 -10.50 0.01
N SER A 59 -12.37 -9.98 -0.72
CA SER A 59 -11.34 -10.78 -1.37
C SER A 59 -10.01 -10.05 -1.36
N ARG A 60 -8.93 -10.80 -1.54
CA ARG A 60 -7.58 -10.23 -1.72
C ARG A 60 -7.54 -9.27 -2.90
N LYS A 61 -8.20 -9.61 -4.01
CA LYS A 61 -8.26 -8.76 -5.22
C LYS A 61 -8.92 -7.42 -4.91
N GLN A 62 -10.08 -7.43 -4.25
CA GLN A 62 -10.77 -6.20 -3.82
C GLN A 62 -9.93 -5.37 -2.85
N ALA A 63 -9.16 -6.00 -1.97
CA ALA A 63 -8.26 -5.29 -1.06
C ALA A 63 -7.14 -4.55 -1.82
N ILE A 64 -6.58 -5.17 -2.86
CA ILE A 64 -5.56 -4.56 -3.74
C ILE A 64 -6.16 -3.39 -4.53
N GLU A 65 -7.27 -3.64 -5.22
CA GLU A 65 -7.93 -2.63 -6.07
C GLU A 65 -8.42 -1.45 -5.23
N GLY A 66 -9.00 -1.71 -4.05
CA GLY A 66 -9.42 -0.65 -3.13
C GLY A 66 -8.25 0.18 -2.62
N ALA A 67 -7.12 -0.46 -2.29
CA ALA A 67 -5.92 0.25 -1.86
C ALA A 67 -5.33 1.14 -2.95
N LEU A 68 -5.28 0.63 -4.20
CA LEU A 68 -4.85 1.41 -5.37
C LEU A 68 -5.78 2.60 -5.63
N GLY A 69 -7.10 2.35 -5.69
CA GLY A 69 -8.09 3.41 -5.93
C GLY A 69 -8.06 4.50 -4.86
N TRP A 70 -7.88 4.12 -3.59
CA TRP A 70 -7.69 5.09 -2.51
C TRP A 70 -6.39 5.88 -2.69
N ALA A 71 -5.28 5.21 -3.03
CA ALA A 71 -3.99 5.86 -3.22
C ALA A 71 -4.00 6.85 -4.39
N ASP A 72 -4.61 6.49 -5.51
CA ASP A 72 -4.79 7.38 -6.67
C ASP A 72 -5.61 8.63 -6.31
N ALA A 73 -6.65 8.46 -5.48
CA ALA A 73 -7.45 9.58 -5.00
C ALA A 73 -6.68 10.50 -4.02
N LYS A 74 -5.84 9.93 -3.14
CA LYS A 74 -5.10 10.68 -2.11
C LYS A 74 -3.83 11.35 -2.63
N PHE A 75 -3.02 10.65 -3.42
CA PHE A 75 -1.69 11.13 -3.85
C PHE A 75 -1.68 11.67 -5.29
N GLY A 76 -2.82 11.66 -5.97
CA GLY A 76 -2.90 11.92 -7.40
C GLY A 76 -2.61 10.66 -8.22
N ARG A 77 -3.34 10.51 -9.33
CA ARG A 77 -3.31 9.36 -10.24
C ARG A 77 -1.90 8.83 -10.52
N ASN A 78 -1.82 7.55 -10.86
CA ASN A 78 -0.61 6.77 -11.18
C ASN A 78 0.12 6.19 -9.95
N CYS A 79 -0.65 5.75 -8.95
CA CYS A 79 -0.12 4.95 -7.86
C CYS A 79 0.05 3.48 -8.28
N LEU A 80 1.12 2.85 -7.80
CA LEU A 80 1.42 1.44 -8.04
C LEU A 80 1.78 0.72 -6.74
N LEU A 81 1.38 -0.54 -6.65
CA LEU A 81 1.79 -1.43 -5.59
C LEU A 81 2.88 -2.37 -6.10
N LEU A 82 4.08 -2.26 -5.55
CA LEU A 82 5.20 -3.13 -5.89
C LEU A 82 5.46 -4.13 -4.76
N PRO A 83 5.72 -5.41 -5.05
CA PRO A 83 6.13 -6.35 -4.02
C PRO A 83 7.44 -5.87 -3.38
N LEU A 84 7.52 -5.96 -2.05
CA LEU A 84 8.73 -5.60 -1.29
C LEU A 84 9.96 -6.26 -1.92
N ARG A 85 11.01 -5.48 -2.19
CA ARG A 85 12.29 -5.99 -2.75
C ARG A 85 12.89 -7.14 -1.94
N ASN A 86 12.60 -7.24 -0.64
CA ASN A 86 13.05 -8.36 0.19
C ASN A 86 12.37 -9.71 -0.14
N ASN A 87 11.17 -9.70 -0.73
CA ASN A 87 10.50 -10.91 -1.21
C ASN A 87 11.05 -11.36 -2.57
N LEU A 88 11.68 -10.48 -3.36
CA LEU A 88 12.31 -10.86 -4.64
C LEU A 88 13.59 -11.69 -4.46
N LYS A 89 14.32 -11.55 -3.34
CA LYS A 89 15.52 -12.37 -3.05
C LYS A 89 15.19 -13.75 -2.48
N ARG A 90 13.97 -13.97 -1.98
CA ARG A 90 13.50 -15.23 -1.42
C ARG A 90 12.56 -15.95 -2.39
N GLY A 91 13.08 -16.27 -3.56
CA GLY A 91 12.61 -17.40 -4.38
C GLY A 91 11.31 -17.18 -5.17
N ILE A 92 11.40 -17.60 -6.44
CA ILE A 92 10.30 -18.01 -7.31
C ILE A 92 9.48 -16.84 -7.85
N GLY A 93 9.75 -16.53 -9.13
CA GLY A 93 8.80 -15.94 -10.07
C GLY A 93 8.03 -14.75 -9.51
N ALA A 94 8.59 -13.55 -9.68
CA ALA A 94 7.77 -12.36 -9.77
C ALA A 94 6.77 -12.58 -10.92
N GLN A 95 5.62 -13.18 -10.60
CA GLN A 95 4.38 -12.94 -11.33
C GLN A 95 4.13 -11.46 -11.13
N ILE A 96 4.70 -10.69 -12.05
CA ILE A 96 4.26 -9.34 -12.35
C ILE A 96 2.76 -9.50 -12.57
N LEU A 97 1.96 -9.08 -11.58
CA LEU A 97 0.52 -8.90 -11.74
C LEU A 97 0.32 -7.71 -12.67
N ALA A 98 0.66 -7.91 -13.94
CA ALA A 98 0.15 -7.14 -15.06
C ALA A 98 -1.19 -7.80 -15.42
N PHE A 99 -2.27 -7.08 -15.16
CA PHE A 99 -3.53 -7.32 -15.83
C PHE A 99 -3.48 -6.67 -17.21
#